data_AF-A0A258SAB0-F1
#
_entry.id   AF-A0A258SAB0-F1
#
_cell.length_a   1.000
_cell.length_b   1.000
_cell.length_c   1.000
_cell.angle_alpha   90.00
_cell.angle_beta   90.00
_cell.angle_gamma   90.00
#
_symmetry.space_group_name_H-M   'P 1'
#
loop_
_entity.id
_entity.type
_entity.pdbx_description
1 polymer ?
#
loop_
_entity_poly.entity_id
_entity_poly.type
_entity_poly.pdbx_seq_one_letter_code
_entity_poly.pdbx_strand_id
1 'polypeptide(L)' 'MKPAIKLLLSFVFWAFAYGIFSAAAVFVTAIRTCGFTPDSVEICDLTSLTLVQIGLGVGFLAMAAYFYRTRMLEK' A
#
# COMPACT_ATOMS: atom_id res chain seq x y z
N MET A 1 -0.76 -18.23 -23.34
CA MET A 1 -0.05 -17.70 -22.15
C MET A 1 0.07 -18.81 -21.11
N LYS A 2 1.28 -19.07 -20.57
CA LYS A 2 1.47 -20.04 -19.48
C LYS A 2 0.59 -19.65 -18.27
N PRO A 3 0.00 -20.60 -17.54
CA PRO A 3 -0.89 -20.31 -16.40
C PRO A 3 -0.18 -19.53 -15.30
N ALA A 4 1.13 -19.71 -15.13
CA ALA A 4 1.94 -18.92 -14.21
C ALA A 4 1.97 -17.41 -14.56
N ILE A 5 2.00 -17.07 -15.86
CA ILE A 5 2.07 -15.67 -16.32
C ILE A 5 0.75 -14.95 -16.07
N LYS A 6 -0.40 -15.60 -16.34
CA LYS A 6 -1.73 -15.03 -16.03
C LYS A 6 -1.89 -14.73 -14.53
N LEU A 7 -1.36 -15.62 -13.69
CA LEU A 7 -1.40 -15.49 -12.23
C LEU A 7 -0.54 -14.31 -11.76
N LEU A 8 0.68 -14.20 -12.29
CA LEU A 8 1.58 -13.07 -12.03
C LEU A 8 0.97 -11.73 -12.47
N LEU A 9 0.36 -11.68 -13.65
CA LEU A 9 -0.33 -10.48 -14.15
C LEU A 9 -1.49 -10.05 -13.25
N SER A 10 -2.26 -11.01 -12.73
CA SER A 10 -3.34 -10.72 -11.80
C SER A 10 -2.80 -10.15 -10.48
N PHE A 11 -1.71 -10.71 -9.95
CA PHE A 11 -1.06 -10.18 -8.76
C PHE A 11 -0.57 -8.75 -8.97
N VAL A 12 0.12 -8.50 -10.08
CA VAL A 12 0.67 -7.17 -10.41
C VAL A 12 -0.45 -6.14 -10.54
N PHE A 13 -1.57 -6.50 -11.18
CA PHE A 13 -2.73 -5.61 -11.29
C PHE A 13 -3.30 -5.22 -9.91
N TRP A 14 -3.48 -6.21 -9.03
CA TRP A 14 -3.96 -5.99 -7.67
C TRP A 14 -2.96 -5.19 -6.80
N ALA A 15 -1.68 -5.48 -6.91
CA ALA A 15 -0.61 -4.75 -6.25
C ALA A 15 -0.55 -3.28 -6.72
N PHE A 16 -0.75 -3.05 -8.02
CA PHE A 16 -0.79 -1.70 -8.58
C PHE A 16 -2.01 -0.90 -8.08
N ALA A 17 -3.19 -1.52 -8.06
CA ALA A 17 -4.39 -0.91 -7.50
C ALA A 17 -4.21 -0.57 -6.01
N TYR A 18 -3.59 -1.48 -5.24
CA TYR A 18 -3.25 -1.25 -3.84
C TYR A 18 -2.26 -0.09 -3.66
N GLY A 19 -1.25 0.00 -4.52
CA GLY A 19 -0.27 1.08 -4.53
C GLY A 19 -0.91 2.45 -4.74
N ILE A 20 -1.83 2.57 -5.71
CA ILE A 20 -2.57 3.83 -5.95
C ILE A 20 -3.37 4.24 -4.72
N PHE A 21 -4.11 3.29 -4.13
CA PHE A 21 -4.91 3.57 -2.94
C PHE A 21 -4.05 3.97 -1.74
N SER A 22 -2.92 3.28 -1.56
CA SER A 22 -1.94 3.57 -0.50
C SER A 22 -1.33 4.96 -0.66
N ALA A 23 -0.96 5.35 -1.88
CA ALA A 23 -0.45 6.69 -2.17
C ALA A 23 -1.49 7.77 -1.86
N ALA A 24 -2.75 7.56 -2.25
CA ALA A 24 -3.84 8.49 -1.91
C ALA A 24 -4.07 8.58 -0.39
N ALA A 25 -4.04 7.46 0.32
CA ALA A 25 -4.20 7.43 1.78
C ALA A 25 -3.08 8.19 2.50
N VAL A 26 -1.82 7.99 2.08
CA VAL A 26 -0.66 8.75 2.62
C VAL A 26 -0.80 10.23 2.29
N PHE A 27 -1.21 10.59 1.08
CA PHE A 27 -1.40 11.98 0.66
C PHE A 27 -2.48 12.69 1.48
N VAL A 28 -3.64 12.06 1.67
CA VAL A 28 -4.73 12.59 2.51
C VAL A 28 -4.30 12.72 3.96
N THR A 29 -3.55 11.74 4.48
CA THR A 29 -3.03 11.77 5.85
C THR A 29 -2.04 12.93 6.00
N ALA A 30 -1.11 13.10 5.05
CA ALA A 30 -0.14 14.19 5.06
C ALA A 30 -0.83 15.56 5.03
N ILE A 31 -1.88 15.75 4.22
CA ILE A 31 -2.67 16.99 4.22
C ILE A 31 -3.34 17.22 5.58
N ARG A 32 -3.88 16.17 6.21
CA ARG A 32 -4.53 16.30 7.52
C ARG A 32 -3.56 16.61 8.65
N THR A 33 -2.34 16.07 8.60
CA THR A 33 -1.35 16.23 9.68
C THR A 33 -0.49 17.48 9.52
N CYS A 34 -0.07 17.80 8.29
CA CYS A 34 0.83 18.93 8.04
C CYS A 34 0.11 20.19 7.49
N GLY A 35 -1.14 20.08 7.04
CA GLY A 35 -1.78 21.13 6.24
C GLY A 35 -1.13 21.31 4.86
N PHE A 36 -1.61 22.27 4.08
CA PHE A 36 -1.01 22.66 2.79
C PHE A 36 0.13 23.70 2.95
N THR A 37 0.59 23.94 4.17
CA THR A 37 1.57 24.98 4.48
C THR A 37 3.00 24.45 4.32
N PRO A 38 3.79 24.99 3.38
CA PRO A 38 5.15 24.51 3.10
C PRO A 38 6.16 24.83 4.20
N ASP A 39 5.85 25.75 5.13
CA ASP A 39 6.79 26.24 6.15
C ASP A 39 6.62 25.60 7.54
N SER A 40 5.68 24.68 7.75
CA SER A 40 5.37 24.10 9.07
C SER A 40 6.05 22.74 9.35
N VAL A 41 7.23 22.50 8.76
CA VAL A 41 7.96 21.23 8.92
C VAL A 41 8.34 20.97 10.39
N GLU A 42 8.47 22.02 11.21
CA GLU A 42 8.71 21.91 12.67
C GLU A 42 7.47 21.51 13.50
N ILE A 43 6.25 21.58 12.95
CA ILE A 43 5.00 21.26 13.67
C ILE A 43 4.35 19.98 13.14
N CYS A 44 4.81 19.43 12.02
CA CYS A 44 4.18 18.22 11.48
C CYS A 44 4.60 16.96 12.24
N ASP A 45 3.63 16.31 12.89
CA ASP A 45 3.85 15.02 13.55
C ASP A 45 3.97 13.88 12.52
N LEU A 46 5.22 13.56 12.18
CA LEU A 46 5.58 12.45 11.30
C LEU A 46 5.21 11.07 11.86
N THR A 47 4.93 10.95 13.16
CA THR A 47 4.57 9.68 13.80
C THR A 47 3.28 9.12 13.21
N SER A 48 2.27 9.98 13.01
CA SER A 48 0.99 9.58 12.40
C SER A 48 1.16 9.11 10.96
N LEU A 49 2.02 9.77 10.19
CA LEU A 49 2.30 9.38 8.80
C LEU A 49 3.03 8.03 8.75
N THR A 50 3.98 7.83 9.65
CA THR A 50 4.75 6.57 9.78
C THR A 50 3.84 5.41 10.16
N LEU A 51 2.91 5.61 11.10
CA LEU A 51 1.92 4.59 11.48
C LEU A 51 1.02 4.18 10.31
N VAL A 52 0.57 5.13 9.50
CA VAL A 52 -0.23 4.84 8.29
C VAL A 52 0.60 4.06 7.27
N GLN A 53 1.87 4.45 7.04
CA GLN A 53 2.76 3.71 6.14
C GLN A 53 3.01 2.28 6.63
N ILE A 54 3.23 2.07 7.93
CA ILE A 54 3.39 0.73 8.51
C ILE A 54 2.12 -0.09 8.32
N GLY A 55 0.95 0.49 8.61
CA GLY A 55 -0.34 -0.19 8.42
C GLY A 55 -0.58 -0.62 6.96
N LEU A 56 -0.25 0.24 6.00
CA LEU A 56 -0.32 -0.07 4.58
C LEU A 56 0.71 -1.14 4.18
N GLY A 57 1.93 -1.10 4.73
CA GLY A 57 2.94 -2.13 4.50
C GLY A 57 2.48 -3.52 4.99
N VAL A 58 1.88 -3.58 6.18
CA VAL A 58 1.31 -4.82 6.74
C VAL A 58 0.13 -5.31 5.88
N GLY A 59 -0.74 -4.41 5.43
CA GLY A 59 -1.85 -4.75 4.54
C GLY A 59 -1.39 -5.33 3.21
N PHE A 60 -0.33 -4.77 2.62
CA PHE A 60 0.28 -5.31 1.40
C PHE A 60 0.86 -6.71 1.61
N LEU A 61 1.58 -6.93 2.72
CA LEU A 61 2.11 -8.26 3.06
C LEU A 61 1.00 -9.29 3.27
N ALA A 62 -0.10 -8.92 3.94
CA ALA A 62 -1.26 -9.79 4.12
C ALA A 62 -1.91 -10.15 2.78
N MET A 63 -2.04 -9.18 1.88
CA MET A 63 -2.55 -9.40 0.52
C MET A 63 -1.64 -10.35 -0.27
N ALA A 64 -0.33 -10.12 -0.23
CA ALA A 64 0.66 -10.97 -0.89
C ALA A 64 0.64 -12.41 -0.35
N ALA A 65 0.57 -12.57 0.98
CA ALA A 65 0.46 -13.87 1.63
C ALA A 65 -0.84 -14.60 1.26
N TYR A 66 -1.97 -13.88 1.23
CA TYR A 66 -3.26 -14.43 0.82
C TYR A 66 -3.24 -14.89 -0.65
N PHE A 67 -2.65 -14.09 -1.53
CA PHE A 67 -2.50 -14.42 -2.94
C PHE A 67 -1.62 -15.66 -3.14
N TYR A 68 -0.50 -15.74 -2.43
CA TYR A 68 0.37 -16.93 -2.46
C TYR A 68 -0.36 -18.17 -1.95
N ARG A 69 -1.09 -18.05 -0.83
CA ARG A 69 -1.81 -19.17 -0.22
C ARG A 69 -2.92 -19.72 -1.12
N THR A 70 -3.75 -18.84 -1.69
CA THR A 70 -4.91 -19.25 -2.50
C THR A 70 -4.57 -19.69 -3.93
N ARG A 71 -3.37 -19.37 -4.42
CA ARG A 71 -3.04 -19.61 -5.84
C ARG A 71 -1.78 -20.42 -6.09
N MET A 72 -0.86 -20.51 -5.12
CA MET A 72 0.37 -21.29 -5.25
C MET A 72 0.35 -22.59 -4.42
N LEU A 73 -0.36 -22.64 -3.29
CA LEU A 73 -0.45 -23.85 -2.46
C LEU A 73 -1.62 -24.79 -2.84
N GLU A 74 -2.58 -24.31 -3.63
CA GLU A 74 -3.72 -25.09 -4.14
C GLU A 74 -3.44 -25.78 -5.50
N LYS A 75 -2.16 -25.86 -5.90
CA LYS A 75 -1.70 -26.57 -7.10
C LYS A 75 -0.92 -27.82 -6.71
#